data_AF-A0A9E0TLX5-F1
#
_entry.id   AF-A0A9E0TLX5-F1
#
_cell.length_a   1.000
_cell.length_b   1.000
_cell.length_c   1.000
_cell.angle_alpha   90.00
_cell.angle_beta   90.00
_cell.angle_gamma   90.00
#
_symmetry.space_group_name_H-M   'P 1'
#
loop_
_entity.id
_entity.type
_entity.pdbx_description
1 polymer ?
#
loop_
_entity_poly.entity_id
_entity_poly.type
_entity_poly.pdbx_seq_one_letter_code
_entity_poly.pdbx_strand_id
1 'polypeptide(L)'
;MSKTAKKISAPLTFDLPLSLIDKIQARQKSLGLATASEVVRLAMDQFDFERCIPPSEPHRQISVRMNPKQRATLKRHAKSKNTSVGELLRLAIDALPAKGSKR
;
A
#
# COMPACT_ATOMS: atom_id res chain seq x y z
N MET A 1 -34.53 7.71 -26.52
CA MET A 1 -34.00 7.44 -25.17
C MET A 1 -32.49 7.39 -25.25
N SER A 2 -31.83 8.48 -24.90
CA SER A 2 -30.37 8.65 -25.03
C SER A 2 -29.67 7.90 -23.90
N LYS A 3 -28.85 6.91 -24.24
CA LYS A 3 -28.04 6.15 -23.27
C LYS A 3 -27.01 7.10 -22.66
N THR A 4 -27.17 7.48 -21.40
CA THR A 4 -26.16 8.22 -20.65
C THR A 4 -24.96 7.31 -20.43
N ALA A 5 -23.96 7.38 -21.31
CA ALA A 5 -22.69 6.70 -21.11
C ALA A 5 -22.09 7.22 -19.79
N LYS A 6 -22.04 6.35 -18.77
CA LYS A 6 -21.45 6.63 -17.46
C LYS A 6 -20.02 7.13 -17.72
N LYS A 7 -19.73 8.41 -17.43
CA LYS A 7 -18.38 8.99 -17.58
C LYS A 7 -17.43 8.21 -16.68
N ILE A 8 -16.70 7.24 -17.23
CA ILE A 8 -15.67 6.53 -16.50
C ILE A 8 -14.49 7.50 -16.38
N SER A 9 -14.11 7.85 -15.15
CA SER A 9 -12.97 8.72 -14.87
C SER A 9 -11.65 8.06 -15.27
N ALA A 10 -10.59 8.87 -15.36
CA ALA A 10 -9.25 8.38 -15.68
C ALA A 10 -8.82 7.24 -14.72
N PRO A 11 -8.01 6.27 -15.19
CA PRO A 11 -7.55 5.16 -14.36
C PRO A 11 -6.82 5.65 -13.11
N LEU A 12 -7.19 5.11 -11.95
CA LEU A 12 -6.44 5.26 -10.71
C LEU A 12 -5.50 4.08 -10.56
N THR A 13 -4.23 4.36 -10.24
CA THR A 13 -3.19 3.35 -10.07
C THR A 13 -2.97 3.10 -8.59
N PHE A 14 -3.06 1.83 -8.18
CA PHE A 14 -2.81 1.37 -6.82
C PHE A 14 -1.71 0.30 -6.83
N ASP A 15 -0.80 0.37 -5.88
CA ASP A 15 0.15 -0.71 -5.60
C ASP A 15 -0.50 -1.66 -4.59
N LEU A 16 -0.73 -2.92 -4.99
CA LEU A 16 -1.44 -3.92 -4.20
C LEU A 16 -0.57 -5.19 -4.05
N PRO A 17 -0.58 -5.85 -2.88
CA PRO A 17 0.07 -7.14 -2.71
C PRO A 17 -0.47 -8.19 -3.68
N LEU A 18 0.38 -9.09 -4.17
CA LEU A 18 -0.02 -10.18 -5.09
C LEU A 18 -1.16 -11.04 -4.53
N SER A 19 -1.14 -11.30 -3.22
CA SER A 19 -2.22 -12.04 -2.54
C SER A 19 -3.58 -11.33 -2.62
N LEU A 20 -3.61 -10.01 -2.77
CA LEU A 20 -4.83 -9.25 -2.99
C LEU A 20 -5.27 -9.29 -4.47
N ILE A 21 -4.31 -9.32 -5.41
CA ILE A 21 -4.59 -9.55 -6.83
C ILE A 21 -5.26 -10.92 -7.02
N ASP A 22 -4.75 -11.97 -6.39
CA ASP A 22 -5.35 -13.31 -6.43
C ASP A 22 -6.78 -13.30 -5.88
N LYS A 23 -7.02 -12.58 -4.77
CA LYS A 23 -8.37 -12.39 -4.22
C LYS A 23 -9.30 -11.68 -5.19
N ILE A 24 -8.84 -10.64 -5.88
CA ILE A 24 -9.64 -9.94 -6.90
C ILE A 24 -10.04 -10.91 -8.02
N GLN A 25 -9.10 -11.71 -8.53
CA GLN A 25 -9.39 -12.68 -9.59
C GLN A 25 -10.37 -13.78 -9.13
N ALA A 26 -10.22 -14.27 -7.90
CA ALA A 26 -11.14 -15.26 -7.33
C ALA A 26 -12.56 -14.68 -7.20
N ARG A 27 -12.69 -13.43 -6.74
CA ARG A 27 -13.98 -12.74 -6.61
C ARG A 27 -14.61 -12.44 -7.96
N GLN A 28 -13.81 -12.05 -8.95
CA GLN A 28 -14.27 -11.85 -10.32
C GLN A 28 -14.97 -13.10 -10.85
N LYS A 29 -14.31 -14.26 -10.73
CA LYS A 29 -14.85 -15.55 -11.17
C LYS A 29 -16.09 -15.95 -10.37
N SER A 30 -16.06 -15.85 -9.05
CA SER A 30 -17.18 -16.29 -8.19
C SER A 30 -18.43 -15.44 -8.37
N LEU A 31 -18.27 -14.16 -8.71
CA LEU A 31 -19.37 -13.21 -8.90
C LEU A 31 -19.80 -13.06 -10.36
N GLY A 32 -19.14 -13.77 -11.29
CA GLY A 32 -19.43 -13.67 -12.73
C GLY A 32 -19.15 -12.29 -13.34
N LEU A 33 -18.23 -11.53 -12.75
CA LEU A 33 -17.91 -10.17 -13.21
C LEU A 33 -16.93 -10.19 -14.39
N ALA A 34 -17.09 -9.24 -15.31
CA ALA A 34 -16.33 -9.21 -16.55
C ALA A 34 -14.89 -8.73 -16.35
N THR A 35 -14.65 -7.85 -15.36
CA THR A 35 -13.32 -7.25 -15.16
C THR A 35 -12.95 -7.08 -13.68
N ALA A 36 -11.65 -7.02 -13.39
CA ALA A 36 -11.14 -6.65 -12.07
C ALA A 36 -11.66 -5.28 -11.61
N SER A 37 -11.82 -4.32 -12.52
CA SER A 37 -12.37 -2.99 -12.21
C SER A 37 -13.81 -3.05 -11.71
N GLU A 38 -14.62 -4.03 -12.15
CA GLU A 38 -15.97 -4.24 -11.60
C GLU A 38 -15.91 -4.77 -10.18
N VAL A 39 -14.99 -5.70 -9.89
CA VAL A 39 -14.78 -6.20 -8.52
C VAL A 39 -14.40 -5.05 -7.60
N VAL A 40 -13.47 -4.18 -8.02
CA VAL A 40 -13.04 -3.02 -7.23
C VAL A 40 -14.20 -2.07 -6.99
N ARG A 41 -14.98 -1.71 -8.03
CA ARG A 41 -16.16 -0.85 -7.87
C ARG A 41 -17.19 -1.45 -6.92
N LEU A 42 -17.50 -2.74 -7.08
CA LEU A 42 -18.43 -3.44 -6.20
C LEU A 42 -17.95 -3.44 -4.74
N ALA A 43 -16.64 -3.65 -4.53
CA ALA A 43 -16.05 -3.57 -3.20
C ALA A 43 -16.21 -2.17 -2.60
N MET A 44 -15.98 -1.10 -3.36
CA MET A 44 -16.17 0.27 -2.87
C MET A 44 -17.65 0.59 -2.58
N ASP A 45 -18.59 0.06 -3.37
CA ASP A 45 -20.02 0.30 -3.17
C ASP A 45 -20.56 -0.44 -1.93
N GLN A 46 -19.98 -1.58 -1.56
CA GLN A 46 -20.45 -2.42 -0.44
C GLN A 46 -19.68 -2.23 0.86
N PHE A 47 -18.48 -1.64 0.80
CA PHE A 47 -17.64 -1.50 1.97
C PHE A 47 -18.09 -0.33 2.84
N ASP A 48 -18.32 -0.59 4.13
CA ASP A 48 -18.68 0.44 5.11
C ASP A 48 -17.42 1.18 5.58
N PHE A 49 -17.15 2.33 4.96
CA PHE A 49 -16.02 3.18 5.32
C PHE A 49 -16.19 3.88 6.67
N GLU A 50 -17.42 4.12 7.11
CA GLU A 50 -17.71 4.82 8.38
C GLU A 50 -17.38 3.93 9.59
N ARG A 51 -17.55 2.62 9.44
CA ARG A 51 -17.21 1.63 10.49
C ARG A 51 -15.83 1.00 10.34
N CYS A 52 -15.14 1.30 9.24
CA CYS A 52 -13.81 0.78 9.01
C CYS A 52 -12.81 1.46 9.94
N ILE A 53 -12.14 0.67 10.78
CA ILE A 53 -10.95 1.10 11.51
C ILE A 53 -9.76 0.38 10.85
N PRO A 54 -8.96 1.09 10.03
CA PRO A 54 -7.78 0.50 9.43
C PRO A 54 -6.84 0.00 10.52
N PRO A 55 -6.26 -1.21 10.40
CA PRO A 55 -5.18 -1.65 11.26
C PRO A 55 -3.91 -0.88 10.90
N SER A 56 -3.84 0.40 11.24
CA SER A 56 -2.61 1.19 11.14
C SER A 56 -1.96 1.22 12.51
N GLU A 57 -0.74 0.72 12.59
CA GLU A 57 0.15 1.17 13.66
C GLU A 57 0.32 2.69 13.49
N PRO A 58 0.14 3.51 14.55
CA PRO A 58 0.25 4.95 14.44
C PRO A 58 1.68 5.35 14.03
N HIS A 59 1.86 5.81 12.79
CA HIS A 59 3.17 6.26 12.32
C HIS A 59 3.28 7.78 12.47
N ARG A 60 4.34 8.26 13.13
CA ARG A 60 4.69 9.68 13.19
C ARG A 60 5.79 10.00 12.18
N GLN A 61 5.59 11.03 11.38
CA GLN A 61 6.67 11.58 10.56
C GLN A 61 7.69 12.28 11.45
N ILE A 62 8.96 11.93 11.30
CA ILE A 62 10.08 12.55 12.00
C ILE A 62 11.09 13.13 11.00
N SER A 63 11.71 14.24 11.39
CA SER A 63 12.79 14.87 10.63
C SER A 63 14.12 14.56 11.32
N VAL A 64 14.99 13.81 10.63
CA VAL A 64 16.33 13.47 11.13
C VAL A 64 17.41 14.02 10.21
N ARG A 65 18.54 14.41 10.80
CA ARG A 65 19.73 14.78 10.04
C ARG A 65 20.50 13.51 9.66
N MET A 66 20.81 13.38 8.38
CA MET A 66 21.65 12.30 7.84
C MET A 66 22.73 12.93 7.00
N ASN A 67 23.94 12.38 7.05
CA ASN A 67 25.00 12.84 6.17
C ASN A 67 24.70 12.47 4.69
N PRO A 68 25.32 13.14 3.71
CA PRO A 68 25.04 12.88 2.29
C PRO A 68 25.27 11.44 1.86
N LYS A 69 26.30 10.77 2.41
CA LYS A 69 26.65 9.38 2.10
C LYS A 69 25.58 8.39 2.56
N GLN A 70 25.04 8.57 3.77
CA GLN A 70 23.94 7.77 4.31
C GLN A 70 22.66 7.95 3.48
N ARG A 71 22.32 9.20 3.14
CA ARG A 71 21.14 9.50 2.31
C ARG A 71 21.26 8.88 0.90
N ALA A 72 22.43 8.97 0.28
CA ALA A 72 22.68 8.37 -1.04
C ALA A 72 22.58 6.85 -1.00
N THR A 73 23.17 6.23 0.02
CA THR A 73 23.12 4.78 0.23
C THR A 73 21.67 4.30 0.37
N LEU A 74 20.88 4.96 1.22
CA LEU A 74 19.48 4.59 1.46
C LEU A 74 18.63 4.72 0.19
N LYS A 75 18.77 5.83 -0.56
CA LYS A 75 18.07 6.02 -1.86
C LYS A 75 18.46 4.96 -2.90
N ARG A 76 19.76 4.65 -3.01
CA ARG A 76 20.25 3.64 -3.95
C ARG A 76 19.64 2.28 -3.65
N HIS A 77 19.65 1.88 -2.38
CA HIS A 77 19.09 0.58 -1.99
C HIS A 77 17.58 0.53 -2.14
N ALA A 78 16.86 1.61 -1.82
CA ALA A 78 15.41 1.71 -2.02
C ALA A 78 15.05 1.47 -3.49
N LYS A 79 15.76 2.15 -4.41
CA LYS A 79 15.57 1.96 -5.85
C LYS A 79 15.90 0.52 -6.29
N SER A 80 17.03 -0.04 -5.85
CA SER A 80 17.45 -1.39 -6.26
C SER A 80 16.51 -2.50 -5.75
N LYS A 81 15.84 -2.27 -4.62
CA LYS A 81 14.97 -3.24 -3.96
C LYS A 81 13.48 -2.99 -4.23
N ASN A 82 13.16 -2.05 -5.13
CA ASN A 82 11.79 -1.63 -5.42
C ASN A 82 10.95 -1.37 -4.16
N THR A 83 11.52 -0.68 -3.18
CA THR A 83 10.87 -0.38 -1.90
C THR A 83 11.03 1.08 -1.53
N SER A 84 10.29 1.55 -0.54
CA SER A 84 10.39 2.92 -0.08
C SER A 84 11.64 3.15 0.78
N VAL A 85 12.13 4.39 0.75
CA VAL A 85 13.21 4.83 1.66
C VAL A 85 12.82 4.63 3.12
N GLY A 86 11.55 4.88 3.47
CA GLY A 86 11.03 4.70 4.82
C GLY A 86 11.02 3.23 5.25
N GLU A 87 10.69 2.32 4.35
CA GLU A 87 10.68 0.88 4.62
C GLU A 87 12.08 0.37 4.99
N LEU A 88 13.09 0.74 4.20
CA LEU A 88 14.47 0.41 4.53
C LEU A 88 14.95 1.05 5.84
N LEU A 89 14.49 2.28 6.13
CA LEU A 89 14.82 2.95 7.38
C LEU A 89 14.22 2.20 8.59
N ARG A 90 12.95 1.76 8.50
CA ARG A 90 12.31 0.96 9.55
C ARG A 90 13.07 -0.34 9.81
N LEU A 91 13.39 -1.09 8.75
CA LEU A 91 14.17 -2.33 8.85
C LEU A 91 15.56 -2.09 9.46
N ALA A 92 16.23 -1.00 9.09
CA ALA A 92 17.54 -0.65 9.64
C ALA A 92 17.49 -0.27 11.13
N ILE A 93 16.41 0.37 11.57
CA ILE A 93 16.17 0.72 12.98
C ILE A 93 15.83 -0.55 13.78
N ASP A 94 14.96 -1.41 13.25
CA ASP A 94 14.53 -2.65 13.90
C ASP A 94 15.68 -3.65 14.08
N ALA A 95 16.64 -3.65 13.15
CA ALA A 95 17.85 -4.46 13.23
C ALA A 95 18.88 -3.97 14.28
N LEU A 96 18.66 -2.82 14.94
CA LEU A 96 19.56 -2.36 15.99
C LEU A 96 19.44 -3.28 17.23
N PRO A 97 20.55 -3.69 17.84
CA PRO A 97 20.50 -4.49 19.05
C PRO A 97 19.85 -3.69 20.19
N ALA A 98 18.82 -4.24 20.83
CA ALA A 98 18.17 -3.65 22.00
C ALA A 98 19.15 -3.65 23.19
N LYS A 99 19.98 -2.62 23.31
CA LYS A 99 20.90 -2.48 24.44
C LYS A 99 20.18 -1.75 25.58
N GLY A 100 19.50 -2.48 26.47
CA GLY A 100 18.97 -1.85 27.69
C GLY A 100 17.91 -2.52 28.57
N SER A 101 17.59 -3.81 28.47
CA SER A 101 16.93 -4.46 29.62
C SER A 101 17.99 -4.91 30.61
N LYS A 102 18.44 -3.98 31.47
CA LYS A 102 19.05 -4.36 32.75
C LYS A 102 17.90 -4.79 33.66
N ARG A 103 17.86 -6.09 34.00
CA ARG A 103 17.25 -6.54 35.26
C ARG A 103 18.15 -6.12 36.42
#